data_AF-A0A6A7K5Q9-F1
#
_entry.id   AF-A0A6A7K5Q9-F1
#
_cell.length_a   1.000
_cell.length_b   1.000
_cell.length_c   1.000
_cell.angle_alpha   90.00
_cell.angle_beta   90.00
_cell.angle_gamma   90.00
#
_symmetry.space_group_name_H-M   'P 1'
#
loop_
_entity.id
_entity.type
_entity.pdbx_description
1 polymer ?
#
loop_
_entity_poly.entity_id
_entity_poly.type
_entity_poly.pdbx_seq_one_letter_code
_entity_poly.pdbx_strand_id
1 'polypeptide(L)'
;MWYNKKYIPNFEYILYDLYRYKEEDIKGEVILRISLEAFKIIFADNQTFMREIEKILEAFETLERQSKGIEYFETFIRYIMNARKDIKIEELYKISQRVSQERSEKIMTIAEKLINEGIEKGIEKGMEKGMEKGNMETAKAALKEGMAIELVAKITGLHLEAIDQLNKEISH
;
A
#
# COMPACT_ATOMS: atom_id res chain seq x y z
N MET A 1 44.93 -1.83 -32.47
CA MET A 1 43.83 -2.80 -32.32
C MET A 1 43.24 -2.65 -30.92
N TRP A 2 42.02 -2.16 -30.85
CA TRP A 2 41.20 -2.08 -29.63
C TRP A 2 40.41 -3.39 -29.50
N TYR A 3 40.28 -4.00 -28.31
CA TYR A 3 39.10 -4.82 -27.97
C TYR A 3 38.89 -4.97 -26.44
N ASN A 4 37.77 -4.41 -25.97
CA ASN A 4 36.97 -4.70 -24.77
C ASN A 4 37.57 -4.73 -23.34
N LYS A 5 37.53 -3.56 -22.67
CA LYS A 5 37.39 -3.42 -21.19
C LYS A 5 36.13 -2.62 -20.82
N LYS A 6 34.95 -2.99 -21.31
CA LYS A 6 33.74 -2.15 -21.15
C LYS A 6 32.72 -2.59 -20.09
N TYR A 7 32.94 -3.66 -19.31
CA TYR A 7 31.92 -4.15 -18.36
C TYR A 7 32.48 -4.80 -17.08
N ILE A 8 33.47 -4.20 -16.42
CA ILE A 8 33.74 -4.52 -15.01
C ILE A 8 33.19 -3.36 -14.19
N PRO A 9 32.08 -3.52 -13.45
CA PRO A 9 31.61 -2.47 -12.56
C PRO A 9 32.66 -2.28 -11.46
N ASN A 10 33.14 -1.05 -11.31
CA ASN A 10 34.03 -0.67 -10.22
C ASN A 10 33.16 -0.43 -8.98
N PHE A 11 32.93 -1.47 -8.19
CA PHE A 11 32.25 -1.32 -6.90
C PHE A 11 33.29 -0.99 -5.83
N GLU A 12 33.13 0.19 -5.21
CA GLU A 12 33.80 0.53 -3.97
C GLU A 12 33.05 -0.20 -2.84
N TYR A 13 33.62 -1.29 -2.34
CA TYR A 13 33.07 -1.94 -1.15
C TYR A 13 33.35 -1.03 0.04
N ILE A 14 32.31 -0.46 0.63
CA ILE A 14 32.44 0.18 1.94
C ILE A 14 32.64 -0.95 2.96
N LEU A 15 33.90 -1.25 3.26
CA LEU A 15 34.28 -2.13 4.36
C LEU A 15 33.94 -1.41 5.68
N TYR A 16 32.75 -1.68 6.19
CA TYR A 16 32.34 -1.22 7.51
C TYR A 16 33.02 -2.07 8.59
N ASP A 17 33.72 -1.41 9.50
CA ASP A 17 34.30 -2.01 10.70
C ASP A 17 33.18 -2.31 11.71
N LEU A 18 32.67 -3.54 11.65
CA LEU A 18 31.56 -4.01 12.49
C LEU A 18 31.92 -4.10 13.98
N TYR A 19 33.22 -4.02 14.34
CA TYR A 19 33.68 -4.09 15.73
C TYR A 19 33.28 -2.84 16.56
N ARG A 20 32.85 -1.76 15.90
CA ARG A 20 32.43 -0.50 16.53
C ARG A 20 30.96 -0.48 16.92
N TYR A 21 30.19 -1.45 16.47
CA TYR A 21 28.76 -1.57 16.76
C TYR A 21 28.56 -2.49 17.97
N LYS A 22 27.64 -2.14 18.86
CA LYS A 22 27.21 -3.08 19.90
C LYS A 22 26.38 -4.18 19.23
N GLU A 23 26.28 -5.38 19.81
CA GLU A 23 25.41 -6.46 19.27
C GLU A 23 23.97 -5.97 19.05
N GLU A 24 23.51 -5.05 19.90
CA GLU A 24 22.22 -4.35 19.83
C GLU A 24 22.03 -3.51 18.55
N ASP A 25 23.11 -3.07 17.91
CA ASP A 25 23.14 -2.25 16.69
C ASP A 25 23.25 -3.11 15.42
N ILE A 26 23.61 -4.39 15.54
CA ILE A 26 23.74 -5.35 14.42
C ILE A 26 22.37 -6.01 14.11
N LYS A 27 21.26 -5.32 14.41
CA LYS A 27 19.89 -5.75 14.03
C LYS A 27 19.61 -5.57 12.52
N GLY A 28 20.40 -4.73 11.84
CA GLY A 28 20.27 -4.43 10.42
C GLY A 28 20.47 -5.64 9.51
N GLU A 29 21.31 -6.61 9.89
CA GLU A 29 21.52 -7.83 9.10
C GLU A 29 20.26 -8.70 9.05
N VAL A 30 19.63 -8.92 10.21
CA VAL A 30 18.40 -9.73 10.31
C VAL A 30 17.23 -9.04 9.61
N ILE A 31 17.04 -7.74 9.83
CA ILE A 31 15.98 -6.98 9.15
C ILE A 31 16.21 -6.89 7.64
N LEU A 32 17.44 -6.68 7.20
CA LEU A 32 17.79 -6.69 5.77
C LEU A 32 17.48 -8.05 5.16
N ARG A 33 17.89 -9.13 5.83
CA ARG A 33 17.61 -10.50 5.38
C ARG A 33 16.11 -10.76 5.28
N ILE A 34 15.35 -10.43 6.33
CA ILE A 34 13.88 -10.53 6.32
C ILE A 34 13.29 -9.73 5.16
N SER A 35 13.77 -8.52 4.92
CA SER A 35 13.27 -7.65 3.84
C SER A 35 13.56 -8.24 2.46
N LEU A 36 14.78 -8.75 2.24
CA LEU A 36 15.16 -9.40 0.99
C LEU A 36 14.38 -10.70 0.76
N GLU A 37 14.16 -11.48 1.82
CA GLU A 37 13.32 -12.68 1.76
C GLU A 37 11.87 -12.30 1.44
N ALA A 38 11.31 -11.26 2.05
CA ALA A 38 9.99 -10.72 1.74
C ALA A 38 9.84 -10.41 0.24
N PHE A 39 10.80 -9.65 -0.32
CA PHE A 39 10.80 -9.26 -1.73
C PHE A 39 10.93 -10.46 -2.66
N LYS A 40 11.68 -11.49 -2.25
CA LYS A 40 11.82 -12.71 -3.03
C LYS A 40 10.52 -13.54 -3.02
N ILE A 41 9.89 -13.71 -1.86
CA ILE A 41 8.77 -14.65 -1.73
C ILE A 41 7.48 -14.13 -2.36
N ILE A 42 7.29 -12.82 -2.51
CA ILE A 42 6.07 -12.28 -3.14
C ILE A 42 5.86 -12.78 -4.57
N PHE A 43 6.93 -13.11 -5.29
CA PHE A 43 6.86 -13.65 -6.66
C PHE A 43 6.74 -15.18 -6.71
N ALA A 44 6.78 -15.86 -5.55
CA ALA A 44 6.68 -17.30 -5.48
C ALA A 44 5.23 -17.79 -5.60
N ASP A 45 5.06 -19.04 -6.02
CA ASP A 45 3.79 -19.75 -5.96
C ASP A 45 3.27 -19.84 -4.51
N ASN A 46 1.97 -20.06 -4.34
CA ASN A 46 1.33 -20.02 -3.02
C ASN A 46 1.90 -21.06 -2.06
N GLN A 47 2.26 -22.25 -2.54
CA GLN A 47 2.82 -23.29 -1.69
C GLN A 47 4.22 -22.90 -1.19
N THR A 48 5.08 -22.41 -2.09
CA THR A 48 6.41 -21.90 -1.72
C THR A 48 6.31 -20.68 -0.81
N PHE A 49 5.44 -19.73 -1.13
CA PHE A 49 5.18 -18.55 -0.30
C PHE A 49 4.81 -18.93 1.13
N MET A 50 3.83 -19.83 1.30
CA MET A 50 3.33 -20.24 2.62
C MET A 50 4.39 -20.97 3.45
N ARG A 51 5.28 -21.72 2.80
CA ARG A 51 6.41 -22.37 3.49
C ARG A 51 7.48 -21.37 3.92
N GLU A 52 7.83 -20.41 3.06
CA GLU A 52 8.91 -19.46 3.36
C GLU A 52 8.46 -18.35 4.31
N ILE A 53 7.19 -17.94 4.29
CA ILE A 53 6.69 -16.92 5.21
C ILE A 53 6.72 -17.39 6.67
N GLU A 54 6.51 -18.69 6.93
CA GLU A 54 6.63 -19.26 8.28
C GLU A 54 8.03 -19.02 8.86
N LYS A 55 9.08 -19.24 8.05
CA LYS A 55 10.48 -18.98 8.46
C LYS A 55 10.74 -17.50 8.72
N ILE A 56 10.14 -16.61 7.94
CA ILE A 56 10.27 -15.16 8.15
C ILE A 56 9.59 -14.76 9.46
N LEU A 57 8.42 -15.32 9.75
CA LEU A 57 7.70 -15.08 11.01
C LEU A 57 8.49 -15.60 12.21
N GLU A 58 9.14 -16.76 12.10
CA GLU A 58 10.08 -17.26 13.10
C GLU A 58 11.27 -16.32 13.29
N ALA A 59 11.87 -15.83 12.20
CA ALA A 59 12.97 -14.86 12.28
C ALA A 59 12.54 -13.57 12.98
N PHE A 60 11.31 -13.12 12.74
CA PHE A 60 10.72 -12.01 13.48
C PHE A 60 10.59 -12.29 14.97
N GLU A 61 10.18 -13.49 15.38
CA GLU A 61 10.07 -13.84 16.81
C GLU A 61 11.44 -13.91 17.51
N THR A 62 12.49 -14.33 16.78
CA THR A 62 13.87 -14.31 17.32
C THR A 62 14.43 -12.90 17.50
N LEU A 63 13.90 -11.92 16.77
CA LEU A 63 14.29 -10.53 16.93
C LEU A 63 13.81 -10.02 18.30
N GLU A 64 14.72 -9.54 19.16
CA GLU A 64 14.41 -9.07 20.51
C GLU A 64 13.14 -8.22 20.58
N ARG A 65 12.34 -8.43 21.64
CA ARG A 65 11.10 -7.70 21.98
C ARG A 65 11.27 -6.21 22.30
N GLN A 66 12.35 -5.57 21.88
CA GLN A 66 12.48 -4.11 21.93
C GLN A 66 11.50 -3.47 20.93
N SER A 67 10.97 -2.28 21.25
CA SER A 67 9.85 -1.61 20.56
C SER A 67 9.94 -1.52 19.04
N LYS A 68 11.13 -1.54 18.44
CA LYS A 68 11.30 -1.47 16.97
C LYS A 68 10.94 -2.78 16.25
N GLY A 69 11.02 -3.94 16.91
CA GLY A 69 10.75 -5.23 16.28
C GLY A 69 9.29 -5.42 15.84
N ILE A 70 8.35 -4.84 16.59
CA ILE A 70 6.92 -4.89 16.25
C ILE A 70 6.57 -3.93 15.11
N GLU A 71 7.27 -2.80 14.99
CA GLU A 71 7.09 -1.83 13.90
C GLU A 71 7.55 -2.39 12.55
N TYR A 72 8.71 -3.07 12.53
CA TYR A 72 9.18 -3.78 11.33
C TYR A 72 8.24 -4.91 10.93
N PHE A 73 7.73 -5.65 11.90
CA PHE A 73 6.73 -6.69 11.67
C PHE A 73 5.45 -6.13 11.06
N GLU A 74 4.90 -5.04 11.61
CA GLU A 74 3.72 -4.39 11.04
C GLU A 74 3.96 -3.94 9.60
N THR A 75 5.14 -3.37 9.32
CA THR A 75 5.52 -2.95 7.97
C THR A 75 5.60 -4.14 7.01
N PHE A 76 6.20 -5.25 7.44
CA PHE A 76 6.26 -6.49 6.66
C PHE A 76 4.87 -7.04 6.35
N ILE A 77 3.98 -7.15 7.35
CA ILE A 77 2.61 -7.65 7.14
C ILE A 77 1.83 -6.74 6.18
N ARG A 78 1.92 -5.42 6.35
CA ARG A 78 1.30 -4.46 5.42
C ARG A 78 1.82 -4.66 4.00
N TYR A 79 3.13 -4.83 3.83
CA TYR A 79 3.73 -5.06 2.52
C TYR A 79 3.18 -6.34 1.87
N ILE A 80 3.21 -7.46 2.60
CA ILE A 80 2.70 -8.74 2.11
C ILE A 80 1.23 -8.64 1.70
N MET A 81 0.37 -8.08 2.54
CA MET A 81 -1.07 -7.95 2.25
C MET A 81 -1.36 -7.06 1.04
N ASN A 82 -0.54 -6.03 0.80
CA ASN A 82 -0.68 -5.19 -0.38
C ASN A 82 -0.20 -5.89 -1.66
N ALA A 83 0.89 -6.65 -1.58
CA ALA A 83 1.49 -7.33 -2.73
C ALA A 83 0.74 -8.62 -3.13
N ARG A 84 0.19 -9.35 -2.14
CA ARG A 84 -0.41 -10.68 -2.30
C ARG A 84 -1.87 -10.69 -1.89
N LYS A 85 -2.71 -10.04 -2.71
CA LYS A 85 -4.18 -9.97 -2.52
C LYS A 85 -4.89 -11.31 -2.65
N ASP A 86 -4.21 -12.31 -3.21
CA ASP A 86 -4.70 -13.69 -3.34
C ASP A 86 -4.55 -14.50 -2.04
N ILE A 87 -3.74 -14.03 -1.09
CA ILE A 87 -3.56 -14.67 0.21
C ILE A 87 -4.61 -14.16 1.19
N LYS A 88 -5.31 -15.10 1.82
CA LYS A 88 -6.31 -14.79 2.84
C LYS A 88 -5.65 -14.47 4.17
N ILE A 89 -6.21 -13.51 4.90
CA ILE A 89 -5.62 -13.11 6.17
C ILE A 89 -5.71 -14.22 7.22
N GLU A 90 -6.75 -15.05 7.17
CA GLU A 90 -6.93 -16.19 8.06
C GLU A 90 -5.80 -17.21 7.89
N GLU A 91 -5.21 -17.30 6.69
CA GLU A 91 -4.07 -18.18 6.43
C GLU A 91 -2.80 -17.63 7.09
N LEU A 92 -2.53 -16.32 6.93
CA LEU A 92 -1.41 -15.65 7.62
C LEU A 92 -1.56 -15.70 9.14
N TYR A 93 -2.78 -15.50 9.65
CA TYR A 93 -3.10 -15.61 11.06
C TYR A 93 -2.75 -17.01 11.61
N LYS A 94 -3.19 -18.08 10.92
CA LYS A 94 -2.91 -19.46 11.34
C LYS A 94 -1.42 -19.80 11.37
N ILE A 95 -0.63 -19.29 10.43
CA ILE A 95 0.82 -19.48 10.46
C ILE A 95 1.42 -18.71 11.63
N SER A 96 1.08 -17.42 11.75
CA SER A 96 1.61 -16.55 12.80
C SER A 96 1.25 -17.07 14.20
N GLN A 97 0.04 -17.62 14.39
CA GLN A 97 -0.39 -18.18 15.67
C GLN A 97 0.46 -19.38 16.12
N ARG A 98 1.00 -20.16 15.19
CA ARG A 98 1.93 -21.27 15.52
C ARG A 98 3.30 -20.78 15.99
N VAL A 99 3.66 -19.55 15.62
CA VAL A 99 4.95 -18.91 15.97
C VAL A 99 4.81 -18.03 17.21
N SER A 100 3.80 -17.16 17.25
CA SER A 100 3.63 -16.11 18.26
C SER A 100 2.18 -15.63 18.33
N GLN A 101 1.54 -15.86 19.49
CA GLN A 101 0.16 -15.42 19.75
C GLN A 101 0.04 -13.89 19.62
N GLU A 102 0.96 -13.12 20.20
CA GLU A 102 0.98 -11.65 20.14
C GLU A 102 1.02 -11.13 18.69
N ARG A 103 1.89 -11.71 17.87
CA ARG A 103 2.02 -11.32 16.45
C ARG A 103 0.81 -11.73 15.63
N SER A 104 0.16 -12.85 15.96
CA SER A 104 -1.09 -13.26 15.31
C SER A 104 -2.24 -12.27 15.59
N GLU A 105 -2.36 -11.79 16.83
CA GLU A 105 -3.32 -10.75 17.20
C GLU A 105 -3.01 -9.42 16.50
N LYS A 106 -1.72 -9.06 16.42
CA LYS A 106 -1.27 -7.88 15.68
C LYS A 106 -1.66 -7.92 14.20
N ILE A 107 -1.61 -9.09 13.54
CA ILE A 107 -2.09 -9.26 12.16
C ILE A 107 -3.59 -8.93 12.07
N MET A 108 -4.40 -9.39 13.02
CA MET A 108 -5.84 -9.09 13.04
C MET A 108 -6.11 -7.59 13.20
N THR A 109 -5.40 -6.91 14.09
CA THR A 109 -5.52 -5.45 14.23
C THR A 109 -5.11 -4.71 12.95
N ILE A 110 -4.06 -5.18 12.26
CA ILE A 110 -3.65 -4.60 10.96
C ILE A 110 -4.74 -4.81 9.91
N ALA A 111 -5.38 -5.98 9.90
CA ALA A 111 -6.52 -6.29 9.04
C ALA A 111 -7.66 -5.30 9.19
N GLU A 112 -8.11 -5.12 10.43
CA GLU A 112 -9.24 -4.25 10.76
C GLU A 112 -8.95 -2.83 10.33
N LYS A 113 -7.72 -2.35 10.58
CA LYS A 113 -7.29 -1.02 10.13
C LYS A 113 -7.30 -0.90 8.61
N LEU A 114 -6.79 -1.89 7.87
CA LEU A 114 -6.81 -1.87 6.40
C LEU A 114 -8.22 -1.93 5.83
N ILE A 115 -9.12 -2.71 6.44
CA ILE A 115 -10.54 -2.77 6.05
C ILE A 115 -11.20 -1.42 6.28
N ASN A 116 -11.01 -0.82 7.46
CA ASN A 116 -11.58 0.48 7.80
C ASN A 116 -11.06 1.59 6.87
N GLU A 117 -9.75 1.64 6.61
CA GLU A 117 -9.15 2.56 5.63
C GLU A 117 -9.75 2.36 4.22
N GLY A 118 -10.03 1.11 3.84
CA GLY A 118 -10.67 0.78 2.57
C GLY A 118 -12.11 1.28 2.49
N ILE A 119 -12.89 1.11 3.57
CA ILE A 119 -14.27 1.58 3.68
C ILE A 119 -14.32 3.10 3.64
N GLU A 120 -13.48 3.77 4.42
CA GLU A 120 -13.40 5.23 4.49
C GLU A 120 -13.08 5.84 3.13
N LYS A 121 -12.03 5.34 2.45
CA LYS A 121 -11.70 5.75 1.08
C LYS A 121 -12.82 5.44 0.08
N GLY A 122 -13.57 4.37 0.29
CA GLY A 122 -14.71 4.00 -0.52
C GLY A 122 -15.86 5.00 -0.38
N ILE A 123 -16.18 5.39 0.86
CA ILE A 123 -17.22 6.38 1.17
C ILE A 123 -16.83 7.75 0.62
N GLU A 124 -15.59 8.19 0.86
CA GLU A 124 -15.09 9.48 0.37
C GLU A 124 -15.21 9.58 -1.17
N LYS A 125 -14.67 8.59 -1.90
CA LYS A 125 -14.79 8.54 -3.36
C LYS A 125 -16.22 8.42 -3.85
N GLY A 126 -17.07 7.70 -3.11
CA GLY A 126 -18.48 7.56 -3.43
C GLY A 126 -19.23 8.88 -3.30
N MET A 127 -18.96 9.63 -2.23
CA MET A 127 -19.57 10.92 -1.94
C MET A 127 -19.11 11.98 -2.95
N GLU A 128 -17.81 12.03 -3.27
CA GLU A 128 -17.25 12.93 -4.29
C GLU A 128 -17.91 12.70 -5.65
N LYS A 129 -17.93 11.46 -6.14
CA LYS A 129 -18.58 11.11 -7.41
C LYS A 129 -20.09 11.36 -7.40
N GLY A 130 -20.74 11.11 -6.27
CA GLY A 130 -22.17 11.36 -6.10
C GLY A 130 -22.50 12.85 -6.19
N MET A 131 -21.70 13.68 -5.53
CA MET A 131 -21.84 15.14 -5.55
C MET A 131 -21.55 15.70 -6.94
N GLU A 132 -20.48 15.27 -7.60
CA GLU A 132 -20.15 15.67 -8.97
C GLU A 132 -21.29 15.31 -9.94
N LYS A 133 -21.78 14.06 -9.88
CA LYS A 133 -22.90 13.61 -10.71
C LYS A 133 -24.18 14.40 -10.44
N GLY A 134 -24.51 14.64 -9.17
CA GLY A 134 -25.69 15.43 -8.79
C GLY A 134 -25.61 16.88 -9.24
N ASN A 135 -24.45 17.51 -9.12
CA ASN A 135 -24.19 18.86 -9.64
C ASN A 135 -24.35 18.89 -11.17
N MET A 136 -23.92 17.83 -11.87
CA MET A 136 -24.07 17.73 -13.32
C MET A 136 -25.50 17.49 -13.80
N GLU A 137 -26.25 16.65 -13.12
CA GLU A 137 -27.67 16.47 -13.40
C GLU A 137 -28.47 17.75 -13.14
N THR A 138 -28.14 18.46 -12.05
CA THR A 138 -28.74 19.76 -11.72
C THR A 138 -28.42 20.81 -12.79
N ALA A 139 -27.15 20.89 -13.23
CA ALA A 139 -26.75 21.80 -14.30
C ALA A 139 -27.50 21.52 -15.61
N LYS A 140 -27.58 20.25 -16.01
CA LYS A 140 -28.32 19.82 -17.22
C LYS A 140 -29.79 20.22 -17.15
N ALA A 141 -30.46 19.96 -16.03
CA ALA A 141 -31.86 20.31 -15.84
C ALA A 141 -32.05 21.83 -15.90
N ALA A 142 -31.20 22.59 -15.23
CA ALA A 142 -31.31 24.04 -15.18
C ALA A 142 -31.10 24.71 -16.55
N LEU A 143 -30.13 24.23 -17.33
CA LEU A 143 -29.90 24.72 -18.71
C LEU A 143 -31.08 24.42 -19.64
N LYS A 144 -31.71 23.24 -19.51
CA LYS A 144 -32.92 22.88 -20.29
C LYS A 144 -34.11 23.79 -20.00
N GLU A 145 -34.22 24.29 -18.78
CA GLU A 145 -35.23 25.28 -18.38
C GLU A 145 -34.85 26.71 -18.80
N GLY A 146 -33.72 26.90 -19.49
CA GLY A 146 -33.29 28.20 -20.02
C GLY A 146 -32.63 29.11 -18.98
N MET A 147 -32.15 28.57 -17.85
CA MET A 147 -31.39 29.38 -16.88
C MET A 147 -30.04 29.84 -17.47
N ALA A 148 -29.64 31.06 -17.14
CA ALA A 148 -28.36 31.63 -17.55
C ALA A 148 -27.16 30.82 -17.01
N ILE A 149 -26.15 30.63 -17.85
CA ILE A 149 -24.94 29.82 -17.55
C ILE A 149 -24.26 30.28 -16.25
N GLU A 150 -24.17 31.59 -16.02
CA GLU A 150 -23.54 32.17 -14.83
C GLU A 150 -24.30 31.83 -13.55
N LEU A 151 -25.64 31.77 -13.64
CA LEU A 151 -26.49 31.39 -12.51
C LEU A 151 -26.36 29.88 -12.22
N VAL A 152 -26.32 29.05 -13.27
CA VAL A 152 -26.12 27.60 -13.13
C VAL A 152 -24.76 27.30 -12.48
N ALA A 153 -23.70 28.01 -12.87
CA ALA A 153 -22.36 27.88 -12.29
C ALA A 153 -22.35 28.22 -10.81
N LYS A 154 -23.03 29.31 -10.43
CA LYS A 154 -23.16 29.71 -9.04
C LYS A 154 -23.94 28.71 -8.19
N ILE A 155 -25.01 28.11 -8.72
CA ILE A 155 -25.86 27.16 -7.99
C ILE A 155 -25.16 25.81 -7.80
N THR A 156 -24.52 25.31 -8.86
CA THR A 156 -23.94 23.96 -8.89
C THR A 156 -22.49 23.90 -8.41
N GLY A 157 -21.84 25.07 -8.27
CA GLY A 157 -20.42 25.17 -7.89
C GLY A 157 -19.45 24.69 -8.97
N LEU A 158 -19.94 24.46 -10.19
CA LEU A 158 -19.13 23.99 -11.32
C LEU A 158 -18.48 25.15 -12.06
N HIS A 159 -17.33 24.86 -12.67
CA HIS A 159 -16.65 25.83 -13.52
C HIS A 159 -17.48 26.18 -14.76
N LEU A 160 -17.41 27.45 -15.17
CA LEU A 160 -18.13 27.96 -16.35
C LEU A 160 -17.83 27.16 -17.62
N GLU A 161 -16.57 26.72 -17.80
CA GLU A 161 -16.17 25.89 -18.94
C GLU A 161 -16.93 24.57 -19.02
N ALA A 162 -17.14 23.90 -17.88
CA ALA A 162 -17.90 22.66 -17.83
C ALA A 162 -19.36 22.90 -18.22
N ILE A 163 -19.97 23.97 -17.70
CA ILE A 163 -21.38 24.30 -18.00
C ILE A 163 -21.55 24.73 -19.46
N ASP A 164 -20.61 25.50 -20.02
CA ASP A 164 -20.63 25.89 -21.43
C ASP A 164 -20.55 24.67 -22.36
N GLN A 165 -19.67 23.70 -22.05
CA GLN A 165 -19.61 22.43 -22.77
C GLN A 165 -20.94 21.67 -22.70
N LEU A 166 -21.51 21.54 -21.50
CA LEU A 166 -22.81 20.92 -21.30
C LEU A 166 -23.95 21.61 -22.06
N ASN A 167 -23.95 22.94 -22.12
CA ASN A 167 -24.98 23.69 -22.84
C ASN A 167 -24.91 23.45 -24.36
N LYS A 168 -23.70 23.32 -24.91
CA LYS A 168 -23.48 22.95 -26.32
C LYS A 168 -23.95 21.52 -26.60
N GLU A 169 -23.70 20.58 -25.70
CA GLU A 169 -24.19 19.19 -25.82
C GLU A 169 -25.71 19.09 -25.82
N ILE A 170 -26.41 19.95 -25.08
CA ILE A 170 -27.89 19.96 -24.99
C ILE A 170 -28.53 20.67 -26.18
N SER A 171 -27.82 21.60 -26.82
CA SER A 171 -28.31 22.40 -27.95
C SER A 171 -28.18 21.71 -29.32
N HIS A 172 -27.62 20.49 -29.35
CA HIS A 172 -27.55 19.59 -30.51
C HIS A 172 -28.55 18.45 -30.38
#